data_AF-A0A8B9BFR8-F1
#
_entry.id   AF-A0A8B9BFR8-F1
#
_cell.length_a   1.000
_cell.length_b   1.000
_cell.length_c   1.000
_cell.angle_alpha   90.00
_cell.angle_beta   90.00
_cell.angle_gamma   90.00
#
_symmetry.space_group_name_H-M   'P 1'
#
loop_
_entity.id
_entity.type
_entity.pdbx_description
1 polymer ?
#
loop_
_entity_poly.entity_id
_entity_poly.type
_entity_poly.pdbx_seq_one_letter_code
_entity_poly.pdbx_strand_id
1 'polypeptide(L)' 'MRFLCLILAVFLLVSLAAPGYGQVRKYCPWGGYCSRKCSKADVWSLSSDCKFYCCLRLIWKGK' A
#
# COMPACT_ATOMS: atom_id res chain seq x y z
N MET A 1 9.80 -20.00 22.62
CA MET A 1 10.37 -19.49 21.35
C MET A 1 9.51 -19.81 20.11
N ARG A 2 8.96 -21.02 19.94
CA ARG A 2 8.21 -21.41 18.73
C ARG A 2 6.83 -20.73 18.57
N PHE A 3 6.18 -20.37 19.67
CA PHE A 3 4.87 -19.71 19.65
C PHE A 3 4.92 -18.28 19.10
N LEU A 4 5.94 -17.49 19.49
CA LEU A 4 6.15 -16.14 18.94
C LEU A 4 6.36 -16.19 17.43
N CYS A 5 7.14 -17.16 16.92
CA CYS A 5 7.36 -17.32 15.49
C CYS A 5 6.06 -17.61 14.72
N LEU A 6 5.15 -18.41 15.28
CA LEU A 6 3.85 -18.69 14.66
C LEU A 6 2.99 -17.42 14.54
N ILE A 7 2.94 -16.62 15.61
CA ILE A 7 2.18 -15.34 15.61
C ILE A 7 2.78 -14.39 14.58
N LEU A 8 4.11 -14.26 14.54
CA LEU A 8 4.82 -13.37 13.62
C LEU A 8 4.63 -13.81 12.16
N ALA A 9 4.65 -15.12 11.89
CA ALA A 9 4.39 -15.67 10.57
C ALA A 9 2.96 -15.40 10.09
N VAL A 10 1.96 -15.60 10.95
CA VAL A 10 0.55 -15.29 10.62
C VAL A 10 0.38 -13.80 10.36
N PHE A 11 0.97 -12.94 11.21
CA PHE A 11 0.91 -11.49 11.05
C PHE A 11 1.59 -11.01 9.75
N LEU A 12 2.75 -11.58 9.41
CA LEU A 12 3.45 -11.33 8.16
C LEU A 12 2.64 -11.78 6.94
N LEU A 13 2.04 -12.97 6.99
CA LEU A 13 1.17 -13.45 5.89
C LEU A 13 -0.02 -12.52 5.66
N VAL A 14 -0.68 -12.07 6.73
CA VAL A 14 -1.80 -11.13 6.64
C VAL A 14 -1.34 -9.78 6.10
N SER A 15 -0.18 -9.29 6.54
CA SER A 15 0.40 -8.03 6.05
C SER A 15 0.80 -8.12 4.57
N LEU A 16 1.34 -9.26 4.14
CA LEU A 16 1.72 -9.51 2.74
C LEU A 16 0.49 -9.65 1.83
N ALA A 17 -0.60 -10.19 2.37
CA ALA A 17 -1.91 -10.28 1.70
C ALA A 17 -2.65 -8.94 1.60
N ALA A 18 -2.12 -7.86 2.20
CA ALA A 18 -2.48 -6.49 1.88
C ALA A 18 -1.40 -5.87 0.96
N PRO A 19 -1.28 -6.31 -0.32
CA PRO A 19 -0.17 -5.98 -1.19
C PRO A 19 -0.27 -4.53 -1.67
N GLY A 20 0.09 -3.57 -0.83
CA GLY A 20 0.15 -2.18 -1.26
C GLY A 20 0.14 -1.13 -0.17
N TYR A 21 -0.19 -1.44 1.08
CA TYR A 21 -0.24 -0.42 2.13
C TYR A 21 1.19 0.10 2.41
N GLY A 22 1.54 1.26 1.82
CA GLY A 22 2.83 1.93 2.05
C GLY A 22 3.98 1.61 1.09
N GLN A 23 3.74 1.06 -0.11
CA GLN A 23 4.83 0.94 -1.09
C GLN A 23 5.31 2.32 -1.56
N VAL A 24 6.62 2.55 -1.48
CA VAL A 24 7.28 3.73 -2.07
C VAL A 24 7.44 3.49 -3.57
N ARG A 25 6.79 4.28 -4.41
CA ARG A 25 6.88 4.22 -5.87
C ARG A 25 7.54 5.48 -6.41
N LYS A 26 8.50 5.33 -7.33
CA LYS A 26 9.21 6.47 -7.94
C LYS A 26 8.27 7.49 -8.60
N TYR A 27 7.17 7.03 -9.19
CA TYR A 27 6.18 7.85 -9.87
C TYR A 27 4.75 7.45 -9.46
N CYS A 28 3.84 8.42 -9.49
CA CYS A 28 2.42 8.17 -9.28
C CYS A 28 1.81 7.69 -10.61
N PRO A 29 1.20 6.49 -10.67
CA PRO A 29 0.50 6.03 -11.87
C PRO A 29 -0.57 7.02 -12.29
N TRP A 30 -0.82 7.14 -13.59
CA TRP A 30 -1.77 8.13 -14.14
C TRP A 30 -3.22 7.95 -13.65
N GLY A 31 -3.61 6.73 -13.27
CA GLY A 31 -4.90 6.43 -12.61
C GLY A 31 -4.94 6.69 -11.10
N GLY A 32 -3.83 7.18 -10.53
CA GLY A 32 -3.72 7.64 -9.15
C GLY A 32 -3.86 9.15 -9.03
N TYR A 33 -4.25 9.63 -7.85
CA TYR A 33 -4.38 11.05 -7.56
C TYR A 33 -3.56 11.40 -6.32
N CYS A 34 -3.06 12.64 -6.24
CA CYS A 34 -2.23 13.06 -5.13
C CYS A 34 -3.01 13.81 -4.08
N SER A 35 -2.93 13.32 -2.84
CA SER A 35 -3.68 13.86 -1.71
C SER A 35 -2.89 13.71 -0.41
N ARG A 36 -3.22 14.56 0.57
CA ARG A 36 -2.74 14.41 1.96
C ARG A 36 -3.36 13.23 2.69
N LYS A 37 -4.54 12.79 2.27
CA LYS A 37 -5.24 11.61 2.77
C LYS A 37 -5.87 10.86 1.61
N CYS A 38 -5.64 9.57 1.56
CA CYS A 38 -6.30 8.67 0.63
C CYS A 38 -7.62 8.17 1.22
N SER A 39 -8.59 7.85 0.35
CA SER A 39 -9.82 7.18 0.80
C SER A 39 -9.49 5.81 1.37
N LYS A 40 -10.34 5.29 2.27
CA LYS A 40 -10.10 4.01 2.95
C LYS A 40 -10.05 2.81 1.98
N ALA A 41 -10.67 2.97 0.81
CA ALA A 41 -10.67 2.00 -0.29
C ALA A 41 -9.51 2.21 -1.29
N ASP A 42 -8.67 3.23 -1.07
CA ASP A 42 -7.52 3.53 -1.90
C ASP A 42 -6.24 3.08 -1.20
N VAL A 43 -5.35 2.48 -1.97
CA VAL A 43 -3.99 2.20 -1.54
C VAL A 43 -3.19 3.49 -1.61
N TRP A 44 -2.64 3.91 -0.46
CA TRP A 44 -1.70 5.01 -0.43
C TRP A 44 -0.29 4.50 -0.72
N SER A 45 0.44 5.24 -1.54
CA SER A 45 1.84 5.02 -1.89
C SER A 45 2.59 6.34 -1.74
N LEU A 46 3.84 6.28 -1.29
CA LEU A 46 4.72 7.45 -1.27
C LEU A 46 5.33 7.61 -2.65
N SER A 47 5.23 8.80 -3.26
CA SER A 47 5.84 9.06 -4.56
C SER A 47 6.58 10.37 -4.60
N SER A 48 7.75 10.36 -5.21
CA SER A 48 8.60 11.55 -5.40
C SER A 48 7.92 12.63 -6.24
N ASP A 49 7.01 12.23 -7.11
CA ASP A 49 6.24 13.10 -7.99
C ASP A 49 5.20 13.94 -7.23
N CYS A 50 4.84 13.50 -6.02
CA CYS A 50 3.82 14.14 -5.22
C CYS A 50 4.31 14.54 -3.84
N LYS A 51 4.08 15.80 -3.47
CA LYS A 51 4.49 16.39 -2.19
C LYS A 51 3.93 15.66 -0.95
N PHE A 52 2.92 14.82 -1.13
CA PHE A 52 2.25 14.07 -0.06
C PHE A 52 2.17 12.57 -0.42
N TYR A 53 0.96 12.01 -0.51
CA TYR A 53 0.72 10.62 -0.86
C TYR A 53 0.08 10.52 -2.25
N CYS A 54 0.49 9.49 -2.99
CA CYS A 54 -0.14 9.03 -4.21
C CYS A 54 -1.21 7.99 -3.84
N CYS A 55 -2.47 8.30 -4.10
CA CYS A 55 -3.62 7.45 -3.81
C CYS A 55 -4.01 6.67 -5.07
N LEU A 56 -4.04 5.35 -4.95
CA LEU A 56 -4.39 4.43 -6.03
C LEU A 56 -5.67 3.69 -5.67
N ARG A 57 -6.68 3.77 -6.53
CA ARG A 57 -7.87 2.91 -6.38
C ARG A 57 -7.44 1.45 -6.47
N LEU A 58 -7.84 0.63 -5.49
CA LEU A 58 -7.55 -0.82 -5.46
C LEU A 58 -7.94 -1.55 -6.75
N ILE A 59 -8.93 -1.02 -7.48
CA ILE A 59 -9.41 -1.49 -8.78
C ILE A 59 -8.30 -1.50 -9.87
N TRP A 60 -7.17 -0.81 -9.66
CA TRP A 60 -6.11 -0.70 -10.66
C TRP A 60 -5.16 -1.90 -10.73
N LYS A 61 -5.14 -2.79 -9.72
CA LYS A 61 -4.25 -3.98 -9.73
C LYS A 61 -4.98 -5.22 -10.26
N GLY A 62 -5.60 -5.07 -11.43
CA GLY A 62 -6.26 -6.15 -12.16
C GLY A 62 -5.77 -6.21 -13.60
N LYS A 63 -4.61 -6.83 -13.81
CA LYS A 63 -4.26 -7.47 -15.08
C LYS A 63 -3.37 -8.67 -14.81
#